data_AF-A0A847LTV4-F1
#
_entry.id   AF-A0A847LTV4-F1
#
_cell.length_a   1.000
_cell.length_b   1.000
_cell.length_c   1.000
_cell.angle_alpha   90.00
_cell.angle_beta   90.00
_cell.angle_gamma   90.00
#
_symmetry.space_group_name_H-M   'P 1'
#
loop_
_entity.id
_entity.type
_entity.pdbx_description
1 polymer ?
#
loop_
_entity_poly.entity_id
_entity_poly.type
_entity_poly.pdbx_seq_one_letter_code
_entity_poly.pdbx_strand_id
1 'polypeptide(L)'
;MEEREKLLISTQIVKDCFWDYSITDKEVLEIIESGDFEVKKKVFIKIIKNSTAKVDALRLFKKNELKKLFEDLPPELKESEKVKILENCFFDENHRISRYEWRKYQ
;
A
#
# COMPACT_ATOMS: atom_id res chain seq x y z
N MET A 1 -0.08 13.89 -9.19
CA MET A 1 -0.57 12.70 -9.90
C MET A 1 -1.72 13.15 -10.76
N GLU A 2 -1.71 12.82 -12.05
CA GLU A 2 -2.80 13.19 -12.95
C GLU A 2 -4.06 12.35 -12.67
N GLU A 3 -5.25 12.90 -12.93
CA GLU A 3 -6.52 12.21 -12.64
C GLU A 3 -6.65 10.88 -13.40
N ARG A 4 -6.17 10.85 -14.63
CA ARG A 4 -6.14 9.62 -15.45
C ARG A 4 -5.26 8.54 -14.83
N GLU A 5 -4.11 8.91 -14.26
CA GLU A 5 -3.19 7.99 -13.61
C GLU A 5 -3.86 7.36 -12.38
N LYS A 6 -4.52 8.18 -11.55
CA LYS A 6 -5.29 7.70 -10.40
C LYS A 6 -6.34 6.67 -10.80
N LEU A 7 -7.11 6.95 -11.87
CA LEU A 7 -8.17 6.08 -12.36
C LEU A 7 -7.66 4.72 -12.85
N LEU A 8 -6.50 4.71 -13.52
CA LEU A 8 -5.86 3.47 -13.95
C LEU A 8 -5.41 2.63 -12.76
N ILE A 9 -4.81 3.26 -11.75
CA ILE A 9 -4.36 2.60 -10.53
C ILE A 9 -5.57 2.05 -9.76
N SER A 10 -6.64 2.84 -9.57
CA SER A 10 -7.84 2.39 -8.86
C SER A 10 -8.56 1.25 -9.58
N THR A 11 -8.61 1.27 -10.91
CA THR A 11 -9.11 0.13 -11.71
C THR A 11 -8.32 -1.14 -11.41
N GLN A 12 -7.00 -1.06 -11.33
CA GLN A 12 -6.15 -2.20 -10.99
C GLN A 12 -6.36 -2.66 -9.53
N ILE A 13 -6.57 -1.72 -8.60
CA ILE A 13 -6.91 -2.05 -7.21
C ILE A 13 -8.23 -2.82 -7.15
N VAL A 14 -9.28 -2.39 -7.85
CA VAL A 14 -10.56 -3.12 -7.87
C VAL A 14 -10.36 -4.54 -8.37
N LYS A 15 -9.65 -4.69 -9.50
CA LYS A 15 -9.37 -5.99 -10.11
C LYS A 15 -8.59 -6.93 -9.20
N ASP A 16 -7.55 -6.44 -8.52
CA ASP A 16 -6.66 -7.30 -7.70
C ASP A 16 -7.19 -7.51 -6.28
N CYS A 17 -7.79 -6.48 -5.69
CA CYS A 17 -8.08 -6.42 -4.25
C CYS A 17 -9.55 -6.63 -3.91
N PHE A 18 -10.45 -6.39 -4.86
CA PHE A 18 -11.90 -6.37 -4.68
C PHE A 18 -12.65 -7.13 -5.78
N TRP A 19 -12.03 -8.15 -6.37
CA TRP A 19 -12.62 -8.98 -7.42
C TRP A 19 -13.97 -9.62 -7.04
N ASP A 20 -14.23 -9.77 -5.73
CA ASP A 20 -15.42 -10.35 -5.12
C ASP A 20 -16.43 -9.30 -4.58
N TYR A 21 -16.17 -8.01 -4.75
CA TYR A 21 -17.03 -6.93 -4.26
C TYR A 21 -17.63 -6.12 -5.40
N SER A 22 -18.86 -5.65 -5.19
CA SER A 22 -19.51 -4.65 -6.06
C SER A 22 -19.03 -3.24 -5.70
N ILE A 23 -17.74 -2.97 -5.90
CA ILE A 23 -17.13 -1.64 -5.69
C ILE A 23 -16.51 -1.14 -7.00
N THR A 24 -16.69 0.14 -7.27
CA THR A 24 -16.13 0.84 -8.43
C THR A 24 -14.77 1.46 -8.12
N ASP A 25 -14.03 1.75 -9.17
CA ASP A 25 -12.76 2.46 -9.11
C ASP A 25 -12.89 3.87 -8.51
N LYS A 26 -14.02 4.55 -8.78
CA LYS A 26 -14.36 5.85 -8.17
C LYS A 26 -14.62 5.73 -6.66
N GLU A 27 -15.40 4.76 -6.23
CA GLU A 27 -15.66 4.53 -4.80
C GLU A 27 -14.37 4.22 -4.03
N VAL A 28 -13.44 3.47 -4.64
CA VAL A 28 -12.11 3.26 -4.05
C VAL A 28 -11.35 4.58 -3.87
N LEU A 29 -11.35 5.45 -4.87
CA LEU A 29 -10.72 6.77 -4.78
C LEU A 29 -11.38 7.65 -3.71
N GLU A 30 -12.71 7.67 -3.66
CA GLU A 30 -13.47 8.40 -2.65
C GLU A 30 -13.12 7.92 -1.23
N ILE A 31 -12.99 6.61 -1.03
CA ILE A 31 -12.55 6.04 0.26
C ILE A 31 -11.13 6.52 0.61
N ILE A 32 -10.19 6.43 -0.34
CA ILE A 32 -8.79 6.84 -0.11
C ILE A 32 -8.69 8.33 0.21
N GLU A 33 -9.54 9.16 -0.40
CA GLU A 33 -9.57 10.61 -0.21
C GLU A 33 -10.45 11.05 0.97
N SER A 34 -11.30 10.15 1.51
CA SER A 34 -12.22 10.43 2.61
C SER A 34 -11.52 10.86 3.92
N GLY A 35 -12.29 11.31 4.91
CA GLY A 35 -11.77 11.54 6.26
C GLY A 35 -11.73 10.29 7.15
N ASP A 36 -12.24 9.15 6.67
CA ASP A 36 -12.46 7.96 7.49
C ASP A 36 -11.24 7.03 7.49
N PHE A 37 -10.48 7.05 8.59
CA PHE A 37 -9.27 6.27 8.75
C PHE A 37 -9.53 4.75 8.74
N GLU A 38 -10.63 4.29 9.34
CA GLU A 38 -10.94 2.86 9.44
C GLU A 38 -11.28 2.27 8.07
N VAL A 39 -12.00 3.01 7.24
CA VAL A 39 -12.34 2.56 5.89
C VAL A 39 -11.09 2.59 5.00
N LYS A 40 -10.23 3.61 5.11
CA LYS A 40 -8.92 3.63 4.43
C LYS A 40 -8.05 2.45 4.83
N LYS A 41 -8.00 2.10 6.12
CA LYS A 41 -7.22 0.98 6.64
C LYS A 41 -7.62 -0.34 5.99
N LYS A 42 -8.93 -0.57 5.76
CA LYS A 42 -9.41 -1.77 5.05
C LYS A 42 -8.89 -1.85 3.63
N VAL A 43 -8.94 -0.75 2.87
CA VAL A 43 -8.40 -0.68 1.49
C VAL A 43 -6.89 -0.90 1.50
N PHE A 44 -6.18 -0.22 2.39
CA PHE A 44 -4.73 -0.35 2.57
C PHE A 44 -4.31 -1.81 2.84
N ILE A 45 -4.94 -2.49 3.79
CA ILE A 45 -4.63 -3.89 4.11
C ILE A 45 -4.89 -4.80 2.91
N LYS A 46 -5.98 -4.58 2.16
CA LYS A 46 -6.25 -5.34 0.94
C LYS A 46 -5.17 -5.10 -0.14
N ILE A 47 -4.71 -3.86 -0.32
CA ILE A 47 -3.60 -3.54 -1.22
C ILE A 47 -2.32 -4.28 -0.82
N ILE A 48 -1.96 -4.24 0.47
CA ILE A 48 -0.77 -4.93 1.01
C ILE A 48 -0.85 -6.45 0.76
N LYS A 49 -2.03 -7.05 0.92
CA LYS A 49 -2.20 -8.49 0.74
C LYS A 49 -2.26 -8.91 -0.73
N ASN A 50 -3.02 -8.18 -1.54
CA ASN A 50 -3.50 -8.69 -2.83
C ASN A 50 -2.96 -7.95 -4.06
N SER A 51 -2.66 -6.65 -3.95
CA SER A 51 -2.29 -5.84 -5.13
C SER A 51 -1.01 -6.35 -5.79
N THR A 52 -1.01 -6.43 -7.11
CA THR A 52 0.20 -6.74 -7.89
C THR A 52 1.16 -5.55 -7.99
N ALA A 53 0.61 -4.32 -7.96
CA ALA A 53 1.34 -3.05 -8.09
C ALA A 53 1.25 -2.20 -6.81
N LYS A 54 1.79 -2.73 -5.69
CA LYS A 54 1.63 -2.13 -4.35
C LYS A 54 2.15 -0.69 -4.25
N VAL A 55 3.32 -0.40 -4.84
CA VAL A 55 3.91 0.94 -4.75
C VAL A 55 2.97 1.97 -5.41
N ASP A 56 2.51 1.70 -6.63
CA ASP A 56 1.61 2.62 -7.32
C ASP A 56 0.27 2.78 -6.61
N ALA A 57 -0.30 1.66 -6.12
CA ALA A 57 -1.53 1.70 -5.34
C ALA A 57 -1.39 2.54 -4.04
N LEU A 58 -0.28 2.40 -3.32
CA LEU A 58 -0.02 3.14 -2.09
C LEU A 58 0.31 4.61 -2.32
N ARG A 59 0.80 5.00 -3.50
CA ARG A 59 1.01 6.40 -3.89
C ARG A 59 -0.28 7.23 -3.96
N LEU A 60 -1.45 6.58 -3.98
CA LEU A 60 -2.75 7.27 -3.90
C LEU A 60 -3.01 7.88 -2.52
N PHE A 61 -2.38 7.36 -1.46
CA PHE A 61 -2.56 7.88 -0.10
C PHE A 61 -1.64 9.07 0.14
N LYS A 62 -2.07 10.02 0.99
CA LYS A 62 -1.20 11.11 1.44
C LYS A 62 -0.09 10.54 2.32
N LYS A 63 1.16 11.01 2.14
CA LYS A 63 2.34 10.49 2.87
C LYS A 63 2.14 10.40 4.39
N ASN A 64 1.56 11.44 5.01
CA ASN A 64 1.31 11.46 6.46
C ASN A 64 0.26 10.43 6.91
N GLU A 65 -0.77 10.19 6.09
CA GLU A 65 -1.79 9.18 6.38
C GLU A 65 -1.23 7.77 6.16
N LEU A 66 -0.46 7.60 5.08
CA LEU A 66 0.22 6.35 4.77
C LEU A 66 1.12 5.92 5.93
N LYS A 67 1.88 6.86 6.52
CA LYS A 67 2.72 6.56 7.69
C LYS A 67 1.91 5.99 8.86
N LYS A 68 0.78 6.64 9.20
CA LYS A 68 -0.12 6.15 10.25
C LYS A 68 -0.69 4.76 9.94
N LEU A 69 -1.02 4.50 8.67
CA LEU A 69 -1.53 3.20 8.24
C LEU A 69 -0.50 2.07 8.40
N PHE A 70 0.78 2.35 8.12
CA PHE A 70 1.87 1.40 8.37
C PHE A 70 2.14 1.20 9.87
N GLU A 71 2.10 2.26 10.68
CA GLU A 71 2.28 2.18 12.13
C GLU A 71 1.21 1.29 12.80
N ASP A 72 -0.02 1.33 12.28
CA ASP A 72 -1.20 0.61 12.78
C ASP A 72 -1.41 -0.78 12.12
N LEU A 73 -0.39 -1.29 11.42
CA LEU A 73 -0.40 -2.65 10.90
C LEU A 73 -0.34 -3.69 12.03
N PRO A 74 -1.07 -4.81 11.90
CA PRO A 74 -0.89 -5.97 12.77
C PRO A 74 0.57 -6.44 12.79
N PRO A 75 1.11 -6.88 13.95
CA PRO A 75 2.50 -7.34 14.06
C PRO A 75 2.89 -8.40 13.02
N GLU A 76 1.98 -9.31 12.68
CA GLU A 76 2.24 -10.40 11.72
C GLU A 76 2.51 -9.87 10.30
N LEU A 77 1.83 -8.78 9.92
CA LEU A 77 2.08 -8.13 8.63
C LEU A 77 3.32 -7.24 8.67
N LYS A 78 3.54 -6.54 9.79
CA LYS A 78 4.69 -5.64 9.97
C LYS A 78 6.03 -6.36 9.88
N GLU A 79 6.10 -7.60 10.35
CA GLU A 79 7.31 -8.42 10.24
C GLU A 79 7.60 -8.93 8.82
N SER A 80 6.64 -8.83 7.90
CA SER A 80 6.83 -9.25 6.51
C SER A 80 7.94 -8.47 5.83
N GLU A 81 8.88 -9.16 5.18
CA GLU A 81 9.90 -8.53 4.32
C GLU A 81 9.26 -7.59 3.29
N LYS A 82 8.09 -7.96 2.74
CA LYS A 82 7.37 -7.15 1.76
C LYS A 82 6.95 -5.80 2.34
N VAL A 83 6.50 -5.76 3.59
CA VAL A 83 6.08 -4.51 4.26
C VAL A 83 7.30 -3.64 4.55
N LYS A 84 8.40 -4.22 5.05
CA LYS A 84 9.65 -3.51 5.30
C LYS A 84 10.24 -2.87 4.03
N ILE A 85 10.16 -3.57 2.88
CA ILE A 85 10.56 -3.01 1.59
C ILE A 85 9.69 -1.80 1.23
N LEU A 86 8.37 -1.92 1.41
CA LEU A 86 7.46 -0.80 1.11
C LEU A 86 7.72 0.40 2.01
N GLU A 87 7.91 0.21 3.32
CA GLU A 87 8.29 1.29 4.24
C GLU A 87 9.58 1.98 3.79
N ASN A 88 10.61 1.22 3.41
CA ASN A 88 11.85 1.78 2.85
C ASN A 88 11.59 2.59 1.57
N CYS A 89 10.68 2.16 0.70
CA CYS A 89 10.33 2.89 -0.53
C CYS A 89 9.63 4.24 -0.27
N PHE A 90 8.93 4.41 0.86
CA PHE A 90 8.08 5.58 1.11
C PHE A 90 8.62 6.55 2.18
N PHE A 91 9.36 6.05 3.16
CA PHE A 91 9.72 6.82 4.36
C PHE A 91 11.22 7.04 4.54
N ASP A 92 12.04 6.64 3.56
CA ASP A 92 13.51 6.63 3.68
C ASP A 92 13.98 5.87 4.94
N GLU A 93 13.15 4.93 5.40
CA GLU A 93 13.48 4.03 6.48
C GLU A 93 14.57 3.05 5.99
N ASN A 94 15.51 2.72 6.86
CA ASN A 94 16.64 1.85 6.55
C ASN A 94 16.43 0.47 7.18
N HIS A 95 15.25 -0.13 6.97
CA HIS A 95 15.01 -1.50 7.42
C HIS A 95 16.03 -2.41 6.73
N ARG A 96 16.95 -2.95 7.51
CA ARG A 96 17.95 -3.90 7.01
C ARG A 96 17.26 -5.22 6.73
N ILE A 97 17.33 -5.65 5.48
CA ILE A 97 16.83 -6.94 5.04
C ILE A 97 18.03 -7.77 4.61
N SER A 98 18.46 -8.68 5.48
CA SER A 98 19.69 -9.47 5.34
C SER A 98 19.80 -10.19 3.99
N ARG A 99 18.67 -10.62 3.42
CA ARG A 99 18.61 -11.27 2.11
C ARG A 99 19.12 -10.38 0.96
N TYR A 100 18.94 -9.07 1.05
CA TYR A 100 19.33 -8.10 0.02
C TYR A 100 20.68 -7.42 0.32
N GLU A 101 21.34 -7.78 1.43
CA GLU A 101 22.67 -7.27 1.71
C GLU A 101 23.69 -7.92 0.77
N TRP A 102 24.62 -7.10 0.26
CA TRP A 102 25.73 -7.59 -0.52
C TRP A 102 26.55 -8.57 0.34
N ARG A 103 26.65 -9.82 -0.10
CA ARG A 103 27.53 -10.78 0.55
C ARG A 103 28.96 -10.30 0.35
N LYS A 104 29.64 -9.98 1.46
CA LYS A 104 31.07 -9.78 1.43
C LYS A 104 31.69 -11.13 1.11
N TYR A 105 32.31 -11.25 -0.07
CA TYR A 105 33.17 -12.38 -0.38
C TYR A 105 34.31 -12.35 0.64
N GLN A 106 34.43 -13.41 1.46
CA GLN A 106 35.61 -13.68 2.27
C GLN A 106 36.52 -14.63 1.51
#